data_AF-A0A3A8UGD1-F1
#
_entry.id   AF-A0A3A8UGD1-F1
#
_cell.length_a   1.000
_cell.length_b   1.000
_cell.length_c   1.000
_cell.angle_alpha   90.00
_cell.angle_beta   90.00
_cell.angle_gamma   90.00
#
_symmetry.space_group_name_H-M   'P 1'
#
loop_
_entity.id
_entity.type
_entity.pdbx_description
1 polymer ?
#
loop_
_entity_poly.entity_id
_entity_poly.type
_entity_poly.pdbx_seq_one_letter_code
_entity_poly.pdbx_strand_id
1 'polypeptide(L)'
;MIEQKFGPRRCRDTRKPLASQCPDVAFYRCMECGALFPVTGGKEAEEKEIACCGQKARLLKPVDAEEACGQIQVTYQITGGYNDNAVRVSWKCASPKDHPEWIYLKTFTGGYLKYVSAEKRPPMVFALADTDAFAYCDEDPCLECVFRCKRGFIVYVYDSRAGLIEVPLDKMNAQWQSGAKNEG
;
A
#
# COMPACT_ATOMS: atom_id res chain seq x y z
N MET A 1 1.45 -20.95 -31.58
CA MET A 1 1.99 -20.45 -30.30
C MET A 1 1.64 -18.97 -30.24
N ILE A 2 0.69 -18.57 -29.39
CA ILE A 2 0.33 -17.14 -29.28
C ILE A 2 1.51 -16.46 -28.60
N GLU A 3 2.21 -15.61 -29.34
CA GLU A 3 3.31 -14.82 -28.80
C GLU A 3 2.75 -13.89 -27.71
N GLN A 4 3.10 -14.14 -26.45
CA GLN A 4 2.70 -13.25 -25.36
C GLN A 4 3.41 -11.91 -25.56
N LYS A 5 2.69 -10.89 -26.03
CA LYS A 5 3.21 -9.53 -26.13
C LYS A 5 3.36 -8.95 -24.73
N PHE A 6 4.62 -8.86 -24.27
CA PHE A 6 4.96 -8.26 -22.99
C PHE A 6 4.95 -6.73 -23.10
N GLY A 7 4.13 -6.09 -22.26
CA GLY A 7 4.07 -4.65 -22.14
C GLY A 7 5.30 -4.08 -21.41
N PRO A 8 5.59 -2.77 -21.56
CA PRO A 8 6.75 -2.13 -20.93
C PRO A 8 6.68 -2.08 -19.40
N ARG A 9 5.49 -2.28 -18.80
CA ARG A 9 5.27 -2.27 -17.35
C ARG A 9 5.36 -3.68 -16.72
N ARG A 10 5.49 -4.72 -17.54
CA ARG A 10 5.53 -6.11 -17.07
C ARG A 10 6.78 -6.38 -16.24
N CYS A 11 6.59 -7.08 -15.11
CA CYS A 11 7.68 -7.71 -14.38
C CYS A 11 8.32 -8.83 -15.20
N ARG A 12 9.66 -8.83 -15.29
CA ARG A 12 10.42 -9.89 -15.97
C ARG A 12 11.09 -10.88 -15.01
N ASP A 13 10.93 -10.68 -13.70
CA ASP A 13 11.51 -11.54 -12.69
C ASP A 13 10.85 -12.92 -12.70
N THR A 14 11.67 -13.98 -12.64
CA THR A 14 11.19 -15.37 -12.63
C THR A 14 10.82 -15.84 -11.21
N ARG A 15 11.20 -15.08 -10.19
CA ARG A 15 10.94 -15.38 -8.78
C ARG A 15 10.46 -14.12 -8.09
N LYS A 16 9.58 -14.33 -7.10
CA LYS A 16 9.07 -13.24 -6.30
C LYS A 16 10.22 -12.57 -5.52
N PRO A 17 10.32 -11.23 -5.55
CA PRO A 17 11.25 -10.48 -4.70
C PRO A 17 11.04 -10.76 -3.21
N LEU A 18 12.12 -10.67 -2.44
CA LEU A 18 12.05 -10.83 -0.99
C LEU A 18 11.33 -9.63 -0.37
N ALA A 19 10.49 -9.88 0.64
CA ALA A 19 9.79 -8.81 1.35
C ALA A 19 10.75 -7.82 2.02
N SER A 20 11.95 -8.29 2.41
CA SER A 20 13.01 -7.49 3.01
C SER A 20 13.90 -6.77 2.00
N GLN A 21 13.64 -6.88 0.70
CA GLN A 21 14.48 -6.24 -0.33
C GLN A 21 14.40 -4.71 -0.24
N CYS A 22 13.21 -4.15 0.00
CA CYS A 22 13.05 -2.74 0.31
C CYS A 22 13.06 -2.56 1.84
N PRO A 23 13.96 -1.71 2.39
CA PRO A 23 13.95 -1.35 3.80
C PRO A 23 12.61 -0.75 4.22
N ASP A 24 12.30 -0.87 5.51
CA ASP A 24 11.14 -0.19 6.10
C ASP A 24 11.29 1.33 6.06
N VAL A 25 10.15 2.00 6.17
CA VAL A 25 10.01 3.45 6.10
C VAL A 25 9.41 3.97 7.41
N ALA A 26 10.03 4.99 7.98
CA ALA A 26 9.49 5.76 9.10
C ALA A 26 8.95 7.10 8.58
N PHE A 27 7.89 7.62 9.20
CA PHE A 27 7.30 8.90 8.81
C PHE A 27 7.43 9.89 9.95
N TYR A 28 8.09 11.02 9.70
CA TYR A 28 8.11 12.15 10.63
C TYR A 28 7.24 13.28 10.10
N ARG A 29 6.60 14.00 11.00
CA ARG A 29 5.77 15.16 10.65
C ARG A 29 6.09 16.36 11.51
N CYS A 30 6.29 17.51 10.88
CA CYS A 30 6.32 18.78 11.58
C CYS A 30 4.89 19.14 12.03
N MET A 31 4.68 19.33 13.33
CA MET A 31 3.36 19.67 13.86
C MET A 31 2.96 21.13 13.61
N GLU A 32 3.90 21.99 13.22
CA GLU A 32 3.67 23.40 12.95
C GLU A 32 3.30 23.67 11.49
N CYS A 33 4.11 23.20 10.54
CA CYS A 33 3.89 23.43 9.11
C CYS A 33 3.28 22.23 8.36
N GLY A 34 3.11 21.08 9.02
CA GLY A 34 2.57 19.87 8.40
C GLY A 34 3.53 19.12 7.47
N ALA A 35 4.78 19.57 7.32
CA ALA A 35 5.77 18.91 6.47
C ALA A 35 5.96 17.44 6.85
N LEU A 36 5.96 16.56 5.84
CA LEU A 36 6.14 15.12 5.97
C LEU A 36 7.55 14.73 5.53
N PHE A 37 8.20 13.87 6.31
CA PHE A 37 9.52 13.32 6.03
C PHE A 37 9.46 11.79 6.07
N PRO A 38 9.28 11.13 4.91
CA PRO A 38 9.49 9.69 4.79
C PRO A 38 10.99 9.39 4.85
N VAL A 39 11.41 8.56 5.81
CA VAL A 39 12.79 8.15 6.01
C VAL A 39 12.89 6.67 5.72
N THR A 40 13.66 6.30 4.69
CA THR A 40 13.99 4.90 4.41
C THR A 40 15.34 4.55 5.03
N GLY A 41 15.50 3.30 5.47
CA GLY A 41 16.73 2.85 6.14
C GLY A 41 16.57 1.66 7.07
N GLY A 42 15.38 1.07 7.15
CA GLY A 42 15.11 -0.04 8.07
C GLY A 42 14.93 0.47 9.50
N LYS A 43 15.26 -0.36 10.51
CA LYS A 43 14.98 -0.06 11.93
C LYS A 43 15.64 1.22 12.44
N GLU A 44 16.80 1.59 11.90
CA GLU A 44 17.51 2.82 12.26
C GLU A 44 16.79 4.10 11.78
N ALA A 45 15.78 3.98 10.90
CA ALA A 45 15.02 5.12 10.41
C ALA A 45 14.18 5.79 11.51
N GLU A 46 13.75 5.03 12.52
CA GLU A 46 12.96 5.54 13.66
C GLU A 46 13.83 6.26 14.72
N GLU A 47 15.14 6.09 14.67
CA GLU A 47 16.10 6.68 15.61
C GLU A 47 16.63 8.04 15.13
N LYS A 48 16.20 8.48 13.94
CA LYS A 48 16.64 9.77 13.38
C LYS A 48 15.98 10.93 14.11
N GLU A 49 16.75 12.00 14.29
CA GLU A 49 16.22 13.29 14.74
C GLU A 49 16.08 14.22 13.54
N ILE A 50 14.85 14.60 13.22
CA ILE A 50 14.55 15.55 12.14
C ILE A 50 14.08 16.85 12.77
N ALA A 51 14.67 17.97 12.36
CA ALA A 51 14.27 19.29 12.82
C ALA A 51 13.55 20.06 11.69
N CYS A 52 12.46 20.74 12.04
CA CYS A 52 11.69 21.60 11.14
C CYS A 52 11.01 22.71 11.98
N CYS A 53 10.92 23.93 11.46
CA CYS A 53 10.37 25.10 12.18
C CYS A 53 11.03 25.35 13.56
N GLY A 54 12.32 25.01 13.71
CA GLY A 54 13.03 25.16 14.99
C GLY A 54 12.65 24.13 16.06
N GLN A 55 11.84 23.13 15.73
CA GLN A 55 11.43 22.04 16.64
C GLN A 55 11.72 20.66 16.05
N LYS A 56 11.73 19.63 16.92
CA LYS A 56 11.83 18.24 16.47
C LYS A 56 10.52 17.81 15.79
N ALA A 57 10.60 17.27 14.59
CA ALA A 57 9.47 16.63 13.92
C ALA A 57 9.05 15.38 14.69
N ARG A 58 7.74 15.13 14.74
CA ARG A 58 7.16 13.99 15.46
C ARG A 58 7.23 12.74 14.61
N LEU A 59 7.81 11.67 15.14
CA LEU A 59 7.66 10.32 14.56
C LEU A 59 6.20 9.88 14.64
N LEU A 60 5.61 9.52 13.50
CA LEU A 60 4.28 8.98 13.38
C LEU A 60 4.35 7.46 13.55
N LYS A 61 3.75 6.95 14.63
CA LYS A 61 3.61 5.51 14.86
C LYS A 61 2.27 5.03 14.33
N PRO A 62 2.21 3.84 13.70
CA PRO A 62 0.94 3.24 13.33
C PRO A 62 0.03 3.09 14.55
N VAL A 63 -1.24 3.46 14.40
CA VAL A 63 -2.30 3.19 15.36
C VAL A 63 -2.95 1.84 15.05
N ASP A 64 -3.58 1.24 16.06
CA ASP A 64 -4.32 0.01 15.85
C ASP A 64 -5.51 0.24 14.89
N ALA A 65 -5.80 -0.75 14.03
CA ALA A 65 -6.91 -0.68 13.10
C ALA A 65 -8.26 -0.55 13.81
N GLU A 66 -8.43 -1.17 14.98
CA GLU A 66 -9.65 -1.07 15.80
C GLU A 66 -9.85 0.34 16.35
N GLU A 67 -8.77 0.98 16.79
CA GLU A 67 -8.76 2.37 17.26
C GLU A 67 -9.08 3.34 16.11
N ALA A 68 -8.48 3.12 14.94
CA ALA A 68 -8.72 3.94 13.76
C ALA A 68 -10.12 3.77 13.15
N CYS A 69 -10.74 2.59 13.27
CA CYS A 69 -11.98 2.22 12.56
C CYS A 69 -13.16 3.16 12.87
N GLY A 70 -13.17 3.80 14.04
CA GLY A 70 -14.17 4.81 14.39
C GLY A 70 -14.07 6.12 13.59
N GLN A 71 -12.89 6.42 13.03
CA GLN A 71 -12.60 7.62 12.25
C GLN A 71 -12.48 7.32 10.75
N ILE A 72 -11.74 6.27 10.40
CA ILE A 72 -11.47 5.87 9.03
C ILE A 72 -11.24 4.37 8.93
N GLN A 73 -11.91 3.74 7.96
CA GLN A 73 -11.69 2.34 7.60
C GLN A 73 -10.98 2.29 6.25
N VAL A 74 -9.82 1.65 6.18
CA VAL A 74 -9.01 1.53 4.96
C VAL A 74 -9.11 0.10 4.41
N THR A 75 -9.31 -0.01 3.10
CA THR A 75 -9.28 -1.28 2.38
C THR A 75 -8.44 -1.16 1.11
N TYR A 76 -8.04 -2.28 0.53
CA TYR A 76 -7.32 -2.31 -0.72
C TYR A 76 -7.84 -3.40 -1.65
N GLN A 77 -7.53 -3.27 -2.93
CA GLN A 77 -7.72 -4.29 -3.96
C GLN A 77 -6.53 -4.24 -4.92
N ILE A 78 -6.03 -5.41 -5.34
CA ILE A 78 -5.03 -5.51 -6.41
C ILE A 78 -5.78 -5.82 -7.69
N THR A 79 -5.54 -5.03 -8.74
CA THR A 79 -6.22 -5.14 -10.04
C THR A 79 -5.22 -5.17 -11.17
N GLY A 80 -5.65 -5.65 -12.33
CA GLY A 80 -4.83 -5.87 -13.50
C GLY A 80 -4.05 -7.18 -13.47
N GLY A 81 -3.30 -7.41 -14.53
CA GLY A 81 -2.66 -8.67 -14.87
C GLY A 81 -1.13 -8.64 -14.95
N TYR A 82 -0.58 -9.47 -15.83
CA TYR A 82 0.87 -9.61 -16.04
C TYR A 82 1.51 -8.37 -16.67
N ASN A 83 0.79 -7.69 -17.55
CA ASN A 83 1.32 -6.56 -18.32
C ASN A 83 1.21 -5.24 -17.57
N ASP A 84 0.22 -5.13 -16.69
CA ASP A 84 0.03 -4.02 -15.77
C ASP A 84 -0.81 -4.47 -14.58
N ASN A 85 -0.39 -4.08 -13.38
CA ASN A 85 -1.25 -4.20 -12.22
C ASN A 85 -1.13 -2.95 -11.35
N ALA A 86 -2.10 -2.80 -10.47
CA ALA A 86 -2.23 -1.63 -9.62
C ALA A 86 -2.75 -2.03 -8.24
N VAL A 87 -2.45 -1.19 -7.25
CA VAL A 87 -3.11 -1.22 -5.94
C VAL A 87 -4.13 -0.11 -5.90
N ARG A 88 -5.40 -0.47 -5.69
CA ARG A 88 -6.49 0.47 -5.40
C ARG A 88 -6.66 0.52 -3.89
N VAL A 89 -6.42 1.68 -3.30
CA VAL A 89 -6.64 1.94 -1.87
C VAL A 89 -7.94 2.71 -1.72
N SER A 90 -8.89 2.13 -0.99
CA SER A 90 -10.19 2.73 -0.69
C SER A 90 -10.26 3.08 0.79
N TRP A 91 -11.04 4.08 1.13
CA TRP A 91 -11.28 4.45 2.52
C TRP A 91 -12.75 4.85 2.74
N LYS A 92 -13.20 4.72 3.98
CA LYS A 92 -14.50 5.22 4.44
C LYS A 92 -14.26 5.96 5.75
N CYS A 93 -14.48 7.28 5.74
CA CYS A 93 -14.37 8.11 6.93
C CYS A 93 -15.71 8.22 7.66
N ALA A 94 -15.67 8.60 8.94
CA ALA A 94 -16.87 8.87 9.75
C ALA A 94 -17.76 9.96 9.14
N SER A 95 -17.14 11.01 8.58
CA SER A 95 -17.83 12.04 7.80
C SER A 95 -17.51 11.90 6.31
N PRO A 96 -18.50 12.02 5.40
CA PRO A 96 -18.27 12.00 3.96
C PRO A 96 -17.40 13.15 3.43
N LYS A 97 -17.18 14.21 4.21
CA LYS A 97 -16.30 15.32 3.84
C LYS A 97 -14.84 15.07 4.22
N ASP A 98 -14.60 14.11 5.10
CA ASP A 98 -13.26 13.80 5.56
C ASP A 98 -12.55 12.89 4.56
N HIS A 99 -11.23 12.99 4.57
CA HIS A 99 -10.32 12.23 3.72
C HIS A 99 -8.96 12.14 4.42
N PRO A 100 -8.18 11.07 4.17
CA PRO A 100 -6.79 11.06 4.61
C PRO A 100 -6.03 12.18 3.92
N GLU A 101 -4.94 12.66 4.50
CA GLU A 101 -4.12 13.70 3.89
C GLU A 101 -3.21 13.12 2.80
N TRP A 102 -2.67 11.94 3.04
CA TRP A 102 -1.77 11.25 2.13
C TRP A 102 -1.81 9.75 2.31
N ILE A 103 -1.40 9.06 1.25
CA ILE A 103 -1.28 7.61 1.20
C ILE A 103 0.11 7.30 0.64
N TYR A 104 0.86 6.44 1.33
CA TYR A 104 2.14 5.93 0.88
C TYR A 104 2.06 4.43 0.62
N LEU A 105 2.49 3.97 -0.54
CA LEU A 105 2.62 2.54 -0.84
C LEU A 105 4.10 2.15 -0.84
N LYS A 106 4.51 1.34 0.14
CA LYS A 106 5.81 0.64 0.14
C LYS A 106 5.72 -0.59 -0.77
N THR A 107 6.73 -0.80 -1.61
CA THR A 107 6.82 -1.91 -2.57
C THR A 107 8.13 -2.69 -2.45
N PHE A 108 8.51 -3.51 -3.46
CA PHE A 108 9.78 -4.25 -3.44
C PHE A 108 10.98 -3.36 -3.76
N THR A 109 10.74 -2.25 -4.45
CA THR A 109 11.81 -1.39 -4.97
C THR A 109 11.84 0.01 -4.34
N GLY A 110 10.83 0.38 -3.56
CA GLY A 110 10.79 1.68 -2.89
C GLY A 110 9.39 1.99 -2.37
N GLY A 111 8.91 3.19 -2.68
CA GLY A 111 7.51 3.50 -2.45
C GLY A 111 7.01 4.76 -3.14
N TYR A 112 5.69 4.90 -3.12
CA TYR A 112 4.96 5.94 -3.82
C TYR A 112 4.19 6.78 -2.81
N LEU A 113 4.45 8.08 -2.77
CA LEU A 113 3.66 9.01 -1.97
C LEU A 113 2.62 9.71 -2.84
N LYS A 114 1.36 9.73 -2.39
CA LYS A 114 0.29 10.52 -3.00
C LYS A 114 -0.44 11.32 -1.93
N TYR A 115 -0.48 12.63 -2.11
CA TYR A 115 -1.39 13.50 -1.36
C TYR A 115 -2.81 13.34 -1.89
N VAL A 116 -3.78 13.45 -0.99
CA VAL A 116 -5.20 13.31 -1.30
C VAL A 116 -5.83 14.69 -1.18
N SER A 117 -6.34 15.22 -2.30
CA SER A 117 -7.06 16.50 -2.28
C SER A 117 -8.43 16.34 -1.63
N ALA A 118 -9.02 17.45 -1.19
CA ALA A 118 -10.32 17.46 -0.51
C ALA A 118 -11.47 16.90 -1.38
N GLU A 119 -11.35 17.02 -2.70
CA GLU A 119 -12.32 16.53 -3.67
C GLU A 119 -12.09 15.07 -4.07
N LYS A 120 -10.91 14.52 -3.76
CA LYS A 120 -10.55 13.16 -4.17
C LYS A 120 -11.40 12.15 -3.41
N ARG A 121 -12.26 11.45 -4.14
CA ARG A 121 -13.00 10.29 -3.62
C ARG A 121 -12.20 8.99 -3.79
N PRO A 122 -12.37 8.00 -2.90
CA PRO A 122 -11.75 6.69 -3.07
C PRO A 122 -12.21 6.03 -4.38
N PRO A 123 -11.38 5.16 -4.99
CA PRO A 123 -10.05 4.77 -4.54
C PRO A 123 -8.92 5.72 -5.00
N MET A 124 -7.79 5.68 -4.30
CA MET A 124 -6.49 6.12 -4.80
C MET A 124 -5.80 4.94 -5.50
N VAL A 125 -5.31 5.13 -6.72
CA VAL A 125 -4.70 4.06 -7.53
C VAL A 125 -3.20 4.24 -7.61
N PHE A 126 -2.43 3.20 -7.31
CA PHE A 126 -0.98 3.13 -7.49
C PHE A 126 -0.67 2.13 -8.60
N ALA A 127 -0.20 2.64 -9.74
CA ALA A 127 0.25 1.77 -10.82
C ALA A 127 1.58 1.11 -10.45
N LEU A 128 1.72 -0.18 -10.75
CA LEU A 128 2.94 -0.95 -10.53
C LEU A 128 3.59 -1.24 -11.88
N ALA A 129 4.92 -1.27 -11.87
CA ALA A 129 5.71 -1.60 -13.04
C ALA A 129 6.95 -2.40 -12.62
N ASP A 130 7.55 -3.08 -13.60
CA ASP A 130 8.79 -3.84 -13.43
C ASP A 130 8.72 -4.82 -12.24
N THR A 131 9.76 -4.95 -11.42
CA THR A 131 9.79 -5.78 -10.20
C THR A 131 8.55 -5.59 -9.30
N ASP A 132 8.03 -4.35 -9.15
CA ASP A 132 6.83 -4.11 -8.34
C ASP A 132 5.56 -4.71 -8.95
N ALA A 133 5.53 -4.89 -10.28
CA ALA A 133 4.43 -5.52 -11.00
C ALA A 133 4.45 -7.06 -10.91
N PHE A 134 5.35 -7.69 -10.14
CA PHE A 134 5.43 -9.14 -10.02
C PHE A 134 4.07 -9.78 -9.66
N ALA A 135 3.65 -10.78 -10.44
CA ALA A 135 2.41 -11.53 -10.24
C ALA A 135 2.51 -12.95 -10.81
N TYR A 136 1.92 -13.93 -10.11
CA TYR A 136 1.89 -15.34 -10.53
C TYR A 136 0.70 -15.69 -11.44
N CYS A 137 -0.29 -14.81 -11.54
CA CYS A 137 -1.55 -15.02 -12.26
C CYS A 137 -2.03 -13.70 -12.88
N ASP A 138 -2.97 -13.80 -13.82
CA ASP A 138 -3.60 -12.67 -14.52
C ASP A 138 -4.97 -12.28 -13.95
N GLU A 139 -5.31 -12.79 -12.75
CA GLU A 139 -6.62 -12.59 -12.12
C GLU A 139 -6.88 -11.11 -11.84
N ASP A 140 -8.00 -10.59 -12.35
CA ASP A 140 -8.45 -9.22 -12.13
C ASP A 140 -9.93 -9.17 -11.71
N PRO A 141 -10.24 -8.76 -10.46
CA PRO A 141 -9.29 -8.43 -9.40
C PRO A 141 -8.56 -9.66 -8.86
N CYS A 142 -7.37 -9.44 -8.29
CA CYS A 142 -6.58 -10.51 -7.69
C CYS A 142 -7.41 -11.26 -6.62
N LEU A 143 -7.39 -12.59 -6.69
CA LEU A 143 -8.12 -13.47 -5.77
C LEU A 143 -7.52 -13.55 -4.35
N GLU A 144 -6.42 -12.85 -4.09
CA GLU A 144 -5.69 -12.92 -2.80
C GLU A 144 -5.34 -14.38 -2.44
N CYS A 145 -4.82 -15.11 -3.43
CA CYS A 145 -4.50 -16.52 -3.30
C CYS A 145 -3.24 -16.78 -2.44
N VAL A 146 -2.94 -18.06 -2.19
CA VAL A 146 -1.79 -18.50 -1.38
C VAL A 146 -0.44 -17.97 -1.85
N PHE A 147 -0.31 -17.64 -3.13
CA PHE A 147 0.93 -17.08 -3.70
C PHE A 147 1.24 -15.66 -3.19
N ARG A 148 0.22 -14.91 -2.75
CA ARG A 148 0.33 -13.57 -2.14
C ARG A 148 1.34 -12.69 -2.87
N CYS A 149 1.14 -12.45 -4.18
CA CYS A 149 2.10 -11.80 -5.07
C CYS A 149 2.71 -10.51 -4.51
N LYS A 150 1.91 -9.73 -3.77
CA LYS A 150 2.32 -8.45 -3.18
C LYS A 150 2.69 -8.52 -1.69
N ARG A 151 2.74 -9.70 -1.06
CA ARG A 151 3.22 -9.83 0.34
C ARG A 151 4.61 -9.21 0.48
N GLY A 152 4.75 -8.28 1.42
CA GLY A 152 5.89 -7.39 1.60
C GLY A 152 5.58 -5.93 1.27
N PHE A 153 4.52 -5.68 0.51
CA PHE A 153 3.99 -4.33 0.29
C PHE A 153 3.17 -3.90 1.51
N ILE A 154 3.21 -2.60 1.78
CA ILE A 154 2.48 -2.00 2.89
C ILE A 154 1.89 -0.68 2.41
N VAL A 155 0.60 -0.49 2.64
CA VAL A 155 -0.07 0.80 2.46
C VAL A 155 -0.09 1.51 3.81
N TYR A 156 0.46 2.72 3.82
CA TYR A 156 0.36 3.65 4.93
C TYR A 156 -0.65 4.74 4.59
N VAL A 157 -1.60 5.00 5.47
CA VAL A 157 -2.59 6.07 5.32
C VAL A 157 -2.50 6.97 6.53
N TYR A 158 -2.39 8.28 6.31
CA TYR A 158 -2.43 9.24 7.41
C TYR A 158 -3.69 10.09 7.36
N ASP A 159 -4.42 10.10 8.46
CA ASP A 159 -5.54 10.97 8.72
C ASP A 159 -5.24 11.77 10.00
N SER A 160 -5.52 13.07 10.02
CA SER A 160 -5.15 13.93 11.15
C SER A 160 -5.92 13.61 12.45
N ARG A 161 -7.07 12.92 12.36
CA ARG A 161 -7.89 12.53 13.51
C ARG A 161 -7.60 11.10 13.95
N ALA A 162 -7.33 10.21 13.00
CA ALA A 162 -7.04 8.80 13.29
C ALA A 162 -5.55 8.53 13.55
N GLY A 163 -4.65 9.33 12.97
CA GLY A 163 -3.21 9.07 12.97
C GLY A 163 -2.74 8.28 11.73
N LEU A 164 -1.60 7.61 11.87
CA LEU A 164 -1.00 6.78 10.82
C LEU A 164 -1.57 5.36 10.90
N ILE A 165 -2.03 4.81 9.78
CA ILE A 165 -2.59 3.47 9.69
C ILE A 165 -1.70 2.65 8.77
N GLU A 166 -1.32 1.46 9.20
CA GLU A 166 -0.53 0.50 8.42
C GLU A 166 -1.43 -0.64 7.92
N VAL A 167 -1.39 -0.91 6.61
CA VAL A 167 -2.18 -1.96 5.96
C VAL A 167 -1.29 -2.84 5.10
N PRO A 168 -0.81 -3.98 5.63
CA PRO A 168 -0.05 -4.95 4.85
C PRO A 168 -0.87 -5.55 3.70
N LEU A 169 -0.26 -5.71 2.52
CA LEU A 169 -0.88 -6.32 1.34
C LEU A 169 -0.70 -7.83 1.33
N ASP A 170 -1.32 -8.46 2.31
CA ASP A 170 -0.98 -9.81 2.68
C ASP A 170 -2.21 -10.68 3.00
N LYS A 171 -3.43 -10.17 2.80
CA LYS A 171 -4.66 -10.96 2.90
C LYS A 171 -4.59 -12.25 2.06
N MET A 172 -5.28 -13.27 2.56
CA MET A 172 -5.44 -14.54 1.87
C MET A 172 -6.90 -14.97 1.95
N ASN A 173 -7.55 -15.17 0.80
CA ASN A 173 -8.91 -15.68 0.73
C ASN A 173 -8.89 -17.17 0.34
N ALA A 174 -9.62 -17.99 1.09
CA ALA A 174 -9.69 -19.44 0.88
C ALA A 174 -10.61 -19.87 -0.28
N GLN A 175 -11.15 -18.92 -1.07
CA GLN A 175 -12.12 -19.17 -2.15
C GLN A 175 -11.60 -20.11 -3.27
N TRP A 176 -10.30 -20.41 -3.29
CA TRP A 176 -9.74 -21.45 -4.16
C TRP A 176 -10.26 -22.87 -3.84
N GLN A 177 -10.83 -23.12 -2.65
CA GLN A 177 -11.42 -24.41 -2.28
C GLN A 177 -12.88 -24.62 -2.73
N SER A 178 -13.60 -23.56 -3.12
CA SER A 178 -15.03 -23.65 -3.49
C SER A 178 -15.31 -24.07 -4.94
N GLY A 179 -14.27 -24.23 -5.78
CA GLY A 179 -14.40 -24.73 -7.16
C GLY A 179 -14.61 -26.26 -7.27
N ALA A 180 -14.58 -26.99 -6.14
CA ALA A 180 -14.84 -28.42 -6.09
C ALA A 180 -16.20 -28.73 -5.46
N LYS A 181 -17.29 -28.20 -6.03
CA LYS A 181 -18.60 -28.85 -5.91
C LYS A 181 -19.16 -29.06 -7.31
N ASN A 182 -19.08 -30.32 -7.70
CA ASN A 182 -19.53 -30.90 -8.94
C ASN A 182 -20.95 -30.47 -9.29
N GLU A 183 -21.14 -30.25 -10.59
CA GLU A 183 -22.41 -30.36 -11.29
C GLU A 183 -23.14 -31.65 -10.87
N GLY A 184 -24.43 -31.50 -10.58
CA GLY A 184 -25.42 -32.55 -10.38
C GLY A 184 -26.77 -32.02 -10.75
#